data_AF-A0A0D7BLK6-F1
#
_entry.id   AF-A0A0D7BLK6-F1
#
_cell.length_a   1.000
_cell.length_b   1.000
_cell.length_c   1.000
_cell.angle_alpha   90.00
_cell.angle_beta   90.00
_cell.angle_gamma   90.00
#
_symmetry.space_group_name_H-M   'P 1'
#
loop_
_entity.id
_entity.type
_entity.pdbx_description
1 polymer ?
#
loop_
_entity_poly.entity_id
_entity_poly.type
_entity_poly.pdbx_seq_one_letter_code
_entity_poly.pdbx_strand_id
1 'polypeptide(L)'
;MSTQVSVHANQPVSGPTDEELIVELQTYAIYPGRSKLRAALKSRKNWVISDVRLKRVLDLVPPCREPDGLLHELFNAQMPALNPDGFAKTPQAIAFSGVGTPFEYPIEPQVLKPRLPLAPYTTQILYRELSGSQDLLLFGRGSFDYAVKPNDDLLLFVEVYRQRLEKILHPQDWPFSQFVHRMKRSSPIQLLFDYYEAAGKIAGLPYQDVVRQFQAEWGFNPLECLTDKESHPDYRLMHALHKEEVHKTQFMRMRANEWRWSPEKRDSIPLDGEGRPVYDLRKDSRFSMTITKLDRRAGMPIGELKNVVVYPTPEGDVILERD
;
A
#
# COMPACT_ATOMS: atom_id res chain seq x y z
N MET A 1 77.55 8.41 0.31
CA MET A 1 76.18 8.15 0.80
C MET A 1 75.33 7.78 -0.41
N SER A 2 75.08 6.49 -0.60
CA SER A 2 74.37 5.96 -1.77
C SER A 2 72.87 5.91 -1.47
N THR A 3 72.10 6.72 -2.18
CA THR A 3 70.63 6.75 -2.10
C THR A 3 70.06 5.60 -2.92
N GLN A 4 69.51 4.58 -2.26
CA GLN A 4 68.74 3.53 -2.92
C GLN A 4 67.37 4.10 -3.32
N VAL A 5 67.12 4.20 -4.62
CA VAL A 5 65.80 4.48 -5.19
C VAL A 5 65.04 3.16 -5.27
N SER A 6 64.10 2.96 -4.35
CA SER A 6 63.19 1.80 -4.36
C SER A 6 62.18 1.97 -5.49
N VAL A 7 62.39 1.23 -6.59
CA VAL A 7 61.43 1.11 -7.69
C VAL A 7 60.35 0.11 -7.25
N HIS A 8 59.27 0.61 -6.64
CA HIS A 8 58.07 -0.21 -6.48
C HIS A 8 57.47 -0.47 -7.87
N ALA A 9 57.65 -1.70 -8.35
CA ALA A 9 56.98 -2.19 -9.55
C ALA A 9 55.47 -2.02 -9.37
N ASN A 10 54.85 -1.17 -10.20
CA ASN A 10 53.41 -1.07 -10.35
C ASN A 10 52.88 -2.45 -10.76
N GLN A 11 52.43 -3.25 -9.80
CA GLN A 11 51.61 -4.41 -10.11
C GLN A 11 50.39 -3.90 -10.90
N PRO A 12 50.04 -4.54 -12.04
CA PRO A 12 48.82 -4.20 -12.74
C PRO A 12 47.68 -4.38 -11.75
N VAL A 13 46.93 -3.29 -11.50
CA VAL A 13 45.72 -3.32 -10.66
C VAL A 13 44.72 -4.21 -11.40
N SER A 14 44.77 -5.51 -11.11
CA SER A 14 43.80 -6.46 -11.60
C SER A 14 42.44 -6.02 -11.08
N GLY A 15 41.52 -5.69 -11.99
CA GLY A 15 40.15 -5.37 -11.62
C GLY A 15 39.50 -6.58 -10.93
N PRO A 16 38.37 -6.37 -10.23
CA PRO A 16 37.65 -7.47 -9.57
C PRO A 16 37.21 -8.52 -10.59
N THR A 17 37.06 -9.77 -10.18
CA THR A 17 36.37 -10.79 -10.98
C THR A 17 34.85 -10.57 -10.98
N ASP A 18 34.09 -11.25 -11.85
CA ASP A 18 32.63 -11.13 -11.84
C ASP A 18 32.05 -11.71 -10.55
N GLU A 19 32.66 -12.76 -9.98
CA GLU A 19 32.27 -13.38 -8.71
C GLU A 19 32.47 -12.43 -7.52
N GLU A 20 33.64 -11.79 -7.43
CA GLU A 20 33.92 -10.77 -6.39
C GLU A 20 32.94 -9.60 -6.49
N LEU A 21 32.59 -9.21 -7.72
CA LEU A 21 31.62 -8.15 -7.96
C LEU A 21 30.22 -8.57 -7.52
N ILE A 22 29.79 -9.81 -7.79
CA ILE A 22 28.49 -10.36 -7.35
C ILE A 22 28.41 -10.35 -5.82
N VAL A 23 29.44 -10.86 -5.13
CA VAL A 23 29.49 -10.92 -3.66
C VAL A 23 29.39 -9.51 -3.07
N GLU A 24 30.12 -8.53 -3.61
CA GLU A 24 30.04 -7.16 -3.14
C GLU A 24 28.68 -6.52 -3.44
N LEU A 25 28.10 -6.77 -4.62
CA LEU A 25 26.77 -6.25 -4.99
C LEU A 25 25.65 -6.79 -4.10
N GLN A 26 25.80 -8.01 -3.56
CA GLN A 26 24.87 -8.59 -2.58
C GLN A 26 24.92 -7.89 -1.22
N THR A 27 25.97 -7.14 -0.91
CA THR A 27 26.05 -6.35 0.34
C THR A 27 25.18 -5.08 0.31
N TYR A 28 24.68 -4.68 -0.87
CA TYR A 28 23.78 -3.54 -1.00
C TYR A 28 22.34 -3.98 -0.74
N ALA A 29 21.79 -3.54 0.39
CA ALA A 29 20.41 -3.79 0.80
C ALA A 29 19.38 -3.32 -0.26
N ILE A 30 19.66 -2.20 -0.93
CA ILE A 30 18.84 -1.62 -2.01
C ILE A 30 19.79 -1.09 -3.08
N TYR A 31 19.56 -1.42 -4.35
CA TYR A 31 20.39 -0.92 -5.45
C TYR A 31 20.14 0.56 -5.71
N PRO A 32 21.12 1.46 -5.50
CA PRO A 32 20.94 2.90 -5.69
C PRO A 32 20.95 3.34 -7.18
N GLY A 33 20.71 2.42 -8.12
CA GLY A 33 20.87 2.63 -9.56
C GLY A 33 22.33 2.50 -10.03
N ARG A 34 22.52 2.17 -11.32
CA ARG A 34 23.83 1.77 -11.90
C ARG A 34 24.92 2.84 -11.73
N SER A 35 24.60 4.11 -11.96
CA SER A 35 25.57 5.21 -11.82
C SER A 35 26.06 5.37 -10.38
N LYS A 36 25.17 5.25 -9.39
CA LYS A 36 25.54 5.33 -7.96
C LYS A 36 26.30 4.10 -7.50
N LEU A 37 25.96 2.91 -8.01
CA LEU A 37 26.74 1.69 -7.77
C LEU A 37 28.18 1.82 -8.26
N ARG A 38 28.41 2.35 -9.47
CA ARG A 38 29.77 2.57 -9.98
C ARG A 38 30.55 3.56 -9.12
N ALA A 39 29.91 4.64 -8.68
CA ALA A 39 30.53 5.60 -7.76
C ALA A 39 30.87 4.94 -6.41
N ALA A 40 29.97 4.12 -5.87
CA ALA A 40 30.16 3.40 -4.61
C ALA A 40 31.32 2.40 -4.70
N LEU A 41 31.35 1.56 -5.75
CA LEU A 41 32.43 0.58 -5.99
C LEU A 41 33.79 1.26 -6.17
N LYS A 42 33.83 2.39 -6.88
CA LYS A 42 35.04 3.21 -7.00
C LYS A 42 35.47 3.79 -5.66
N SER A 43 34.55 4.32 -4.86
CA SER A 43 34.89 4.94 -3.58
C SER A 43 35.31 3.95 -2.49
N ARG A 44 34.68 2.78 -2.44
CA ARG A 44 34.86 1.79 -1.35
C ARG A 44 35.99 0.80 -1.62
N LYS A 45 36.12 0.35 -2.87
CA LYS A 45 37.05 -0.71 -3.26
C LYS A 45 38.07 -0.27 -4.30
N ASN A 46 38.01 0.99 -4.73
CA ASN A 46 38.80 1.51 -5.85
C ASN A 46 38.58 0.74 -7.17
N TRP A 47 37.42 0.11 -7.33
CA TRP A 47 37.10 -0.65 -8.53
C TRP A 47 36.52 0.25 -9.62
N VAL A 48 37.17 0.25 -10.78
CA VAL A 48 36.70 0.96 -11.98
C VAL A 48 36.07 -0.06 -12.92
N ILE A 49 34.74 -0.01 -13.05
CA ILE A 49 33.97 -0.99 -13.84
C ILE A 49 33.22 -0.26 -14.96
N SER A 50 33.21 -0.86 -16.15
CA SER A 50 32.44 -0.36 -17.29
C SER A 50 30.94 -0.57 -17.07
N ASP A 51 30.12 0.31 -17.65
CA ASP A 51 28.65 0.21 -17.52
C ASP A 51 28.10 -1.11 -18.10
N VAL A 52 28.70 -1.57 -19.22
CA VAL A 52 28.34 -2.81 -19.89
C VAL A 52 28.62 -4.03 -19.00
N ARG A 53 29.79 -4.08 -18.35
CA ARG A 53 30.14 -5.18 -17.44
C ARG A 53 29.24 -5.18 -16.20
N LEU A 54 29.00 -4.01 -15.62
CA LEU A 54 28.09 -3.89 -14.47
C LEU A 54 26.66 -4.35 -14.81
N LYS A 55 26.14 -3.97 -15.99
CA LYS A 55 24.84 -4.44 -16.47
C LYS A 55 24.78 -5.97 -16.56
N ARG A 56 25.77 -6.58 -17.24
CA ARG A 56 25.85 -8.04 -17.39
C ARG A 56 25.91 -8.76 -16.04
N VAL A 57 26.68 -8.22 -15.08
CA VAL A 57 26.79 -8.83 -13.75
C VAL A 57 25.49 -8.65 -12.96
N LEU A 58 24.83 -7.50 -13.03
CA LEU A 58 23.52 -7.29 -12.39
C LEU A 58 22.45 -8.25 -12.93
N ASP A 59 22.50 -8.62 -14.21
CA ASP A 59 21.59 -9.62 -14.79
C ASP A 59 21.84 -11.05 -14.22
N LEU A 60 23.03 -11.30 -13.64
CA LEU A 60 23.40 -12.56 -12.99
C LEU A 60 23.13 -12.57 -11.48
N VAL A 61 22.99 -11.41 -10.85
CA VAL A 61 22.65 -11.34 -9.43
C VAL A 61 21.16 -11.66 -9.28
N PRO A 62 20.77 -12.71 -8.54
CA PRO A 62 19.35 -12.94 -8.26
C PRO A 62 18.77 -11.69 -7.60
N PRO A 63 17.53 -11.28 -7.93
CA PRO A 63 16.93 -10.06 -7.38
C PRO A 63 17.11 -10.06 -5.87
N CYS A 64 17.72 -8.98 -5.35
CA CYS A 64 18.04 -8.86 -3.92
C CYS A 64 16.85 -9.36 -3.11
N ARG A 65 17.09 -10.35 -2.23
CA ARG A 65 16.13 -10.67 -1.18
C ARG A 65 15.88 -9.37 -0.44
N GLU A 66 14.65 -8.87 -0.50
CA GLU A 66 14.27 -7.63 0.17
C GLU A 66 14.80 -7.69 1.62
N PRO A 67 15.54 -6.67 2.07
CA PRO A 67 16.10 -6.64 3.42
C PRO A 67 14.97 -6.30 4.40
N ASP A 68 14.05 -7.24 4.63
CA ASP A 68 12.91 -7.03 5.53
C ASP A 68 12.32 -8.38 5.98
N GLY A 69 13.13 -9.35 6.42
CA GLY A 69 12.61 -10.65 6.88
C GLY A 69 11.50 -10.54 7.93
N LEU A 70 11.57 -9.56 8.84
CA LEU A 70 10.57 -9.36 9.90
C LEU A 70 9.32 -8.62 9.43
N LEU A 71 9.47 -7.54 8.65
CA LEU A 71 8.32 -6.83 8.09
C LEU A 71 7.68 -7.67 6.99
N HIS A 72 8.44 -8.21 6.04
CA HIS A 72 7.95 -9.09 4.98
C HIS A 72 7.30 -10.38 5.52
N GLU A 73 7.75 -10.97 6.64
CA GLU A 73 7.03 -12.07 7.30
C GLU A 73 5.76 -11.61 8.02
N LEU A 74 5.77 -10.48 8.73
CA LEU A 74 4.55 -9.88 9.30
C LEU A 74 3.55 -9.47 8.20
N PHE A 75 4.06 -9.02 7.05
CA PHE A 75 3.32 -8.55 5.87
C PHE A 75 2.76 -9.69 5.00
N ASN A 76 3.55 -10.74 4.75
CA ASN A 76 3.07 -11.96 4.09
C ASN A 76 2.17 -12.78 5.02
N ALA A 77 2.31 -12.64 6.34
CA ALA A 77 1.33 -13.12 7.30
C ALA A 77 0.05 -12.25 7.33
N GLN A 78 0.14 -10.95 7.02
CA GLN A 78 -1.01 -10.02 6.83
C GLN A 78 -1.85 -10.35 5.61
N MET A 79 -1.25 -10.95 4.61
CA MET A 79 -1.91 -11.33 3.38
C MET A 79 -1.33 -12.69 2.96
N PRO A 80 -1.78 -13.82 3.56
CA PRO A 80 -1.42 -15.10 3.00
C PRO A 80 -1.81 -15.05 1.52
N ALA A 81 -0.89 -15.47 0.64
CA ALA A 81 -1.17 -15.62 -0.77
C ALA A 81 -2.54 -16.29 -0.88
N LEU A 82 -3.52 -15.56 -1.44
CA LEU A 82 -4.89 -16.02 -1.61
C LEU A 82 -4.82 -17.37 -2.29
N ASN A 83 -4.90 -18.44 -1.51
CA ASN A 83 -5.05 -19.77 -2.05
C ASN A 83 -6.56 -19.84 -2.33
N PRO A 84 -7.00 -19.78 -3.60
CA PRO A 84 -8.43 -19.76 -3.92
C PRO A 84 -9.17 -20.99 -3.35
N ASP A 85 -8.42 -22.06 -3.03
CA ASP A 85 -8.91 -23.32 -2.47
C ASP A 85 -8.98 -23.34 -0.93
N GLY A 86 -8.41 -22.33 -0.25
CA GLY A 86 -8.38 -22.25 1.21
C GLY A 86 -9.73 -21.93 1.86
N PHE A 87 -10.69 -21.41 1.10
CA PHE A 87 -12.04 -21.06 1.57
C PHE A 87 -12.91 -22.28 1.91
N ALA A 88 -12.50 -23.49 1.56
CA ALA A 88 -13.29 -24.70 1.78
C ALA A 88 -13.24 -25.27 3.22
N LYS A 89 -12.48 -24.66 4.15
CA LYS A 89 -12.24 -25.23 5.49
C LYS A 89 -12.76 -24.42 6.68
N THR A 90 -13.69 -23.49 6.47
CA THR A 90 -14.47 -22.91 7.58
C THR A 90 -15.65 -23.86 7.89
N PRO A 91 -15.83 -24.33 9.13
CA PRO A 91 -16.94 -25.21 9.49
C PRO A 91 -18.22 -24.38 9.66
N GLN A 92 -18.76 -23.86 8.56
CA GLN A 92 -20.11 -23.33 8.39
C GLN A 92 -20.31 -23.01 6.90
N ALA A 93 -20.33 -24.05 6.07
CA ALA A 93 -20.88 -23.93 4.73
C ALA A 93 -22.40 -23.75 4.87
N ILE A 94 -22.85 -22.50 4.98
CA ILE A 94 -24.26 -22.17 4.79
C ILE A 94 -24.57 -22.52 3.33
N ALA A 95 -25.44 -23.49 3.11
CA ALA A 95 -25.87 -23.88 1.78
C ALA A 95 -26.59 -22.69 1.12
N PHE A 96 -25.98 -22.10 0.10
CA PHE A 96 -26.54 -21.00 -0.67
C PHE A 96 -27.58 -21.54 -1.64
N SER A 97 -28.85 -21.54 -1.23
CA SER A 97 -30.01 -21.70 -2.11
C SER A 97 -30.82 -20.42 -2.09
N GLY A 98 -30.30 -19.37 -2.69
CA GLY A 98 -31.02 -18.14 -2.96
C GLY A 98 -30.61 -17.63 -4.33
N VAL A 99 -31.48 -17.75 -5.32
CA VAL A 99 -31.34 -17.08 -6.62
C VAL A 99 -31.53 -15.58 -6.34
N GLY A 100 -30.44 -14.91 -5.95
CA GLY A 100 -30.41 -13.47 -5.81
C GLY A 100 -30.49 -12.85 -7.19
N THR A 101 -31.53 -12.06 -7.44
CA THR A 101 -31.61 -11.19 -8.60
C THR A 101 -30.35 -10.33 -8.69
N PRO A 102 -29.79 -10.08 -9.89
CA PRO A 102 -28.66 -9.19 -10.03
C PRO A 102 -28.96 -7.85 -9.36
N PHE A 103 -28.02 -7.35 -8.58
CA PHE A 103 -28.09 -6.02 -7.98
C PHE A 103 -28.12 -5.00 -9.13
N GLU A 104 -29.31 -4.61 -9.58
CA GLU A 104 -29.48 -3.47 -10.46
C GLU A 104 -29.23 -2.20 -9.64
N TYR A 105 -28.08 -1.56 -9.90
CA TYR A 105 -27.86 -0.21 -9.41
C TYR A 105 -28.98 0.67 -9.98
N PRO A 106 -29.72 1.43 -9.14
CA PRO A 106 -30.75 2.33 -9.62
C PRO A 106 -30.17 3.23 -10.71
N ILE A 107 -30.86 3.35 -11.83
CA ILE A 107 -30.48 4.26 -12.92
C ILE A 107 -30.56 5.69 -12.36
N GLU A 108 -29.41 6.21 -11.93
CA GLU A 108 -29.28 7.52 -11.29
C GLU A 108 -29.57 8.66 -12.29
N PRO A 109 -30.36 9.69 -11.90
CA PRO A 109 -30.72 10.81 -12.77
C PRO A 109 -29.48 11.65 -13.13
N GLN A 110 -28.96 11.54 -14.35
CA GLN A 110 -27.85 12.34 -14.95
C GLN A 110 -26.95 13.07 -13.94
N VAL A 111 -26.43 12.34 -12.95
CA VAL A 111 -25.70 12.98 -11.86
C VAL A 111 -24.33 13.37 -12.40
N LEU A 112 -24.00 14.66 -12.30
CA LEU A 112 -22.75 15.20 -12.81
C LEU A 112 -21.55 14.44 -12.24
N LYS A 113 -20.73 13.88 -13.13
CA LYS A 113 -19.46 13.24 -12.78
C LYS A 113 -18.57 14.20 -11.97
N PRO A 114 -17.77 13.71 -11.01
CA PRO A 114 -16.77 14.51 -10.32
C PRO A 114 -15.84 15.16 -11.34
N ARG A 115 -15.49 16.43 -11.09
CA ARG A 115 -14.51 17.15 -11.90
C ARG A 115 -13.13 16.84 -11.32
N LEU A 116 -12.37 16.02 -12.04
CA LEU A 116 -10.98 15.74 -11.69
C LEU A 116 -10.10 16.90 -12.19
N PRO A 117 -9.02 17.25 -11.47
CA PRO A 117 -8.03 18.21 -11.94
C PRO A 117 -7.28 17.65 -13.16
N LEU A 118 -6.54 18.51 -13.87
CA LEU A 118 -5.78 18.12 -15.07
C LEU A 118 -4.67 17.10 -14.76
N ALA A 119 -4.07 17.18 -13.56
CA ALA A 119 -3.04 16.27 -13.08
C ALA A 119 -3.41 15.72 -11.70
N PRO A 120 -4.35 14.76 -11.60
CA PRO A 120 -4.88 14.24 -10.32
C PRO A 120 -3.80 13.75 -9.38
N TYR A 121 -2.83 12.98 -9.89
CA TYR A 121 -1.73 12.47 -9.08
C TYR A 121 -0.88 13.58 -8.47
N THR A 122 -0.52 14.59 -9.26
CA THR A 122 0.26 15.74 -8.80
C THR A 122 -0.53 16.56 -7.78
N THR A 123 -1.84 16.75 -8.01
CA THR A 123 -2.73 17.40 -7.03
C THR A 123 -2.76 16.64 -5.72
N GLN A 124 -2.82 15.30 -5.76
CA GLN A 124 -2.84 14.46 -4.56
C GLN A 124 -1.54 14.58 -3.74
N ILE A 125 -0.38 14.59 -4.41
CA ILE A 125 0.92 14.80 -3.76
C ILE A 125 0.98 16.18 -3.08
N LEU A 126 0.65 17.25 -3.83
CA LEU A 126 0.69 18.62 -3.31
C LEU A 126 -0.26 18.80 -2.13
N TYR A 127 -1.45 18.21 -2.22
CA TYR A 127 -2.42 18.27 -1.14
C TYR A 127 -1.88 17.66 0.16
N ARG A 128 -1.25 16.49 0.09
CA ARG A 128 -0.65 15.86 1.27
C ARG A 128 0.49 16.70 1.85
N GLU A 129 1.37 17.21 1.00
CA GLU A 129 2.50 18.06 1.42
C GLU A 129 2.02 19.33 2.17
N LEU A 130 0.88 19.88 1.75
CA LEU A 130 0.33 21.12 2.32
C LEU A 130 -0.59 20.89 3.52
N SER A 131 -1.34 19.80 3.55
CA SER A 131 -2.34 19.53 4.60
C SER A 131 -1.73 18.99 5.89
N GLY A 132 -0.51 18.45 5.84
CA GLY A 132 0.30 17.99 6.98
C GLY A 132 -0.19 16.71 7.66
N SER A 133 -1.51 16.54 7.85
CA SER A 133 -2.11 15.37 8.51
C SER A 133 -3.21 14.67 7.71
N GLN A 134 -3.62 15.20 6.56
CA GLN A 134 -4.59 14.56 5.67
C GLN A 134 -3.82 13.92 4.52
N ASP A 135 -4.14 12.67 4.19
CA ASP A 135 -3.34 11.88 3.26
C ASP A 135 -4.01 11.74 1.88
N LEU A 136 -5.35 11.74 1.86
CA LEU A 136 -6.13 11.52 0.65
C LEU A 136 -7.14 12.67 0.42
N LEU A 137 -7.31 13.09 -0.84
CA LEU A 137 -8.34 14.04 -1.27
C LEU A 137 -9.26 13.32 -2.26
N LEU A 138 -10.52 13.12 -1.91
CA LEU A 138 -11.52 12.55 -2.81
C LEU A 138 -12.33 13.64 -3.50
N PHE A 139 -12.44 13.56 -4.83
CA PHE A 139 -13.17 14.54 -5.63
C PHE A 139 -14.66 14.18 -5.67
N GLY A 140 -15.49 15.04 -5.09
CA GLY A 140 -16.93 14.78 -4.99
C GLY A 140 -17.71 15.12 -6.25
N ARG A 141 -19.02 14.85 -6.21
CA ARG A 141 -19.97 15.48 -7.16
C ARG A 141 -20.41 16.83 -6.58
N GLY A 142 -20.53 17.86 -7.42
CA GLY A 142 -21.05 19.17 -7.01
C GLY A 142 -20.01 20.13 -6.44
N SER A 143 -20.30 20.73 -5.27
CA SER A 143 -19.53 21.85 -4.69
C SER A 143 -18.50 21.43 -3.65
N PHE A 144 -18.36 20.13 -3.38
CA PHE A 144 -17.56 19.63 -2.27
C PHE A 144 -16.58 18.56 -2.69
N ASP A 145 -15.42 18.58 -2.05
CA ASP A 145 -14.44 17.50 -2.04
C ASP A 145 -14.27 17.00 -0.61
N TYR A 146 -13.49 15.93 -0.42
CA TYR A 146 -13.38 15.27 0.87
C TYR A 146 -11.92 15.01 1.21
N ALA A 147 -11.44 15.66 2.26
CA ALA A 147 -10.20 15.33 2.89
C ALA A 147 -10.33 14.06 3.70
N VAL A 148 -9.34 13.18 3.63
CA VAL A 148 -9.33 11.92 4.37
C VAL A 148 -8.06 11.87 5.20
N LYS A 149 -8.24 11.63 6.49
CA LYS A 149 -7.17 11.38 7.45
C LYS A 149 -7.29 9.94 7.97
N PRO A 150 -6.38 9.03 7.59
CA PRO A 150 -6.37 7.68 8.12
C PRO A 150 -5.93 7.68 9.60
N ASN A 151 -6.20 6.59 10.32
CA ASN A 151 -5.52 6.35 11.60
C ASN A 151 -4.00 6.15 11.38
N ASP A 152 -3.21 6.28 12.44
CA ASP A 152 -1.75 6.26 12.35
C ASP A 152 -1.21 4.95 11.75
N ASP A 153 -1.85 3.82 12.06
CA ASP A 153 -1.46 2.51 11.54
C ASP A 153 -1.68 2.42 10.02
N LEU A 154 -2.86 2.81 9.53
CA LEU A 154 -3.18 2.83 8.11
C LEU A 154 -2.31 3.84 7.36
N LEU A 155 -2.01 5.00 7.96
CA LEU A 155 -1.11 6.01 7.37
C LEU A 155 0.26 5.40 7.06
N LEU A 156 0.83 4.66 8.01
CA LEU A 156 2.11 3.99 7.82
C LEU A 156 2.06 2.99 6.66
N PHE A 157 1.01 2.17 6.59
CA PHE A 157 0.85 1.20 5.50
C PHE A 157 0.72 1.90 4.15
N VAL A 158 -0.19 2.86 4.04
CA VAL A 158 -0.43 3.62 2.81
C VAL A 158 0.87 4.26 2.33
N GLU A 159 1.65 4.87 3.21
CA GLU A 159 2.92 5.51 2.85
C GLU A 159 3.96 4.51 2.33
N VAL A 160 4.15 3.38 3.03
CA VAL A 160 5.07 2.32 2.59
C VAL A 160 4.66 1.77 1.23
N TYR A 161 3.37 1.50 1.03
CA TYR A 161 2.88 0.93 -0.23
C TYR A 161 2.92 1.92 -1.38
N ARG A 162 2.68 3.20 -1.12
CA ARG A 162 2.82 4.29 -2.08
C ARG A 162 4.26 4.41 -2.55
N GLN A 163 5.23 4.46 -1.64
CA GLN A 163 6.66 4.50 -1.99
C GLN A 163 7.09 3.25 -2.78
N ARG A 164 6.55 2.07 -2.45
CA ARG A 164 6.79 0.84 -3.22
C ARG A 164 6.20 0.94 -4.63
N LEU A 165 4.98 1.45 -4.76
CA LEU A 165 4.36 1.66 -6.05
C LEU A 165 5.13 2.68 -6.89
N GLU A 166 5.54 3.82 -6.33
CA GLU A 166 6.33 4.82 -7.06
C GLU A 166 7.61 4.22 -7.65
N LYS A 167 8.26 3.31 -6.93
CA LYS A 167 9.44 2.56 -7.44
C LYS A 167 9.10 1.58 -8.56
N ILE A 168 7.90 0.99 -8.54
CA ILE A 168 7.44 -0.01 -9.53
C ILE A 168 6.84 0.66 -10.77
N LEU A 169 6.18 1.80 -10.58
CA LEU A 169 5.39 2.51 -11.59
C LEU A 169 6.23 3.31 -12.59
N HIS A 170 7.55 3.12 -12.65
CA HIS A 170 8.38 3.68 -13.71
C HIS A 170 8.08 2.93 -15.04
N PRO A 171 7.21 3.47 -15.92
CA PRO A 171 6.62 2.71 -17.03
C PRO A 171 7.66 2.39 -18.12
N GLN A 172 8.80 3.07 -18.08
CA GLN A 172 9.87 2.95 -19.06
C GLN A 172 10.59 1.59 -18.98
N ASP A 173 10.43 0.85 -17.88
CA ASP A 173 11.15 -0.39 -17.63
C ASP A 173 10.37 -1.65 -18.05
N TRP A 174 9.08 -1.54 -18.43
CA TRP A 174 8.22 -2.71 -18.67
C TRP A 174 7.29 -2.56 -19.87
N PRO A 175 7.04 -3.64 -20.64
CA PRO A 175 5.90 -3.70 -21.55
C PRO A 175 4.58 -3.52 -20.80
N PHE A 176 3.65 -2.73 -21.34
CA PHE A 176 2.37 -2.38 -20.72
C PHE A 176 1.56 -3.61 -20.25
N SER A 177 1.59 -4.71 -21.01
CA SER A 177 0.91 -5.96 -20.65
C SER A 177 1.46 -6.62 -19.38
N GLN A 178 2.79 -6.60 -19.18
CA GLN A 178 3.42 -7.13 -17.96
C GLN A 178 3.18 -6.23 -16.77
N PHE A 179 3.19 -4.91 -17.00
CA PHE A 179 2.84 -3.92 -16.00
C PHE A 179 1.44 -4.17 -15.44
N VAL A 180 0.42 -4.27 -16.31
CA VAL A 180 -0.97 -4.54 -15.88
C VAL A 180 -1.08 -5.86 -15.10
N HIS A 181 -0.41 -6.93 -15.55
CA HIS A 181 -0.43 -8.21 -14.86
C HIS A 181 0.19 -8.14 -13.46
N ARG A 182 1.31 -7.42 -13.30
CA ARG A 182 1.96 -7.22 -11.98
C ARG A 182 1.10 -6.37 -11.07
N MET A 183 0.52 -5.28 -11.60
CA MET A 183 -0.36 -4.41 -10.84
C MET A 183 -1.59 -5.16 -10.35
N LYS A 184 -2.25 -5.98 -11.19
CA LYS A 184 -3.40 -6.82 -10.80
C LYS A 184 -3.18 -7.64 -9.54
N ARG A 185 -1.96 -8.15 -9.32
CA ARG A 185 -1.61 -9.04 -8.20
C ARG A 185 -0.83 -8.34 -7.09
N SER A 186 -0.62 -7.04 -7.21
CA SER A 186 0.17 -6.26 -6.25
C SER A 186 -0.67 -5.99 -5.01
N SER A 187 -0.29 -6.56 -3.86
CA SER A 187 -0.91 -6.20 -2.58
C SER A 187 -0.88 -4.69 -2.29
N PRO A 188 0.19 -3.92 -2.66
CA PRO A 188 0.16 -2.45 -2.56
C PRO A 188 -1.03 -1.79 -3.27
N ILE A 189 -1.30 -2.13 -4.54
CA ILE A 189 -2.37 -1.46 -5.30
C ILE A 189 -3.73 -1.84 -4.75
N GLN A 190 -3.90 -3.10 -4.31
CA GLN A 190 -5.15 -3.58 -3.74
C GLN A 190 -5.45 -2.86 -2.42
N LEU A 191 -4.47 -2.72 -1.52
CA LEU A 191 -4.68 -1.99 -0.28
C LEU A 191 -4.99 -0.51 -0.54
N LEU A 192 -4.24 0.14 -1.41
CA LEU A 192 -4.49 1.53 -1.77
C LEU A 192 -5.89 1.72 -2.36
N PHE A 193 -6.33 0.81 -3.22
CA PHE A 193 -7.69 0.88 -3.75
C PHE A 193 -8.76 0.59 -2.69
N ASP A 194 -8.56 -0.41 -1.82
CA ASP A 194 -9.46 -0.67 -0.69
C ASP A 194 -9.59 0.58 0.21
N TYR A 195 -8.49 1.32 0.44
CA TYR A 195 -8.50 2.58 1.19
C TYR A 195 -9.34 3.65 0.51
N TYR A 196 -9.17 3.85 -0.81
CA TYR A 196 -9.99 4.79 -1.59
C TYR A 196 -11.47 4.42 -1.55
N GLU A 197 -11.78 3.12 -1.67
CA GLU A 197 -13.16 2.63 -1.64
C GLU A 197 -13.79 2.84 -0.27
N ALA A 198 -13.09 2.47 0.82
CA ALA A 198 -13.59 2.69 2.18
C ALA A 198 -13.85 4.18 2.42
N ALA A 199 -12.92 5.04 2.05
CA ALA A 199 -13.07 6.48 2.17
C ALA A 199 -14.22 7.03 1.31
N GLY A 200 -14.35 6.55 0.08
CA GLY A 200 -15.45 6.91 -0.83
C GLY A 200 -16.81 6.52 -0.28
N LYS A 201 -16.95 5.32 0.30
CA LYS A 201 -18.18 4.87 0.95
C LYS A 201 -18.58 5.79 2.11
N ILE A 202 -17.64 6.15 2.99
CA ILE A 202 -17.89 7.11 4.09
C ILE A 202 -18.30 8.47 3.56
N ALA A 203 -17.65 8.95 2.50
CA ALA A 203 -17.94 10.23 1.87
C ALA A 203 -19.26 10.23 1.05
N GLY A 204 -19.95 9.08 0.95
CA GLY A 204 -21.14 8.93 0.12
C GLY A 204 -20.87 9.07 -1.37
N LEU A 205 -19.65 8.74 -1.82
CA LEU A 205 -19.26 8.78 -3.22
C LEU A 205 -19.62 7.48 -3.93
N PRO A 206 -20.21 7.56 -5.14
CA PRO A 206 -20.45 6.38 -5.95
C PRO A 206 -19.15 5.65 -6.28
N TYR A 207 -19.19 4.32 -6.20
CA TYR A 207 -18.03 3.47 -6.43
C TYR A 207 -17.31 3.76 -7.77
N GLN A 208 -18.07 4.04 -8.83
CA GLN A 208 -17.52 4.37 -10.15
C GLN A 208 -16.69 5.66 -10.17
N ASP A 209 -16.99 6.61 -9.28
CA ASP A 209 -16.26 7.87 -9.20
C ASP A 209 -14.93 7.69 -8.47
N VAL A 210 -14.92 6.88 -7.41
CA VAL A 210 -13.70 6.45 -6.72
C VAL A 210 -12.76 5.72 -7.69
N VAL A 211 -13.30 4.77 -8.47
CA VAL A 211 -12.55 4.05 -9.51
C VAL A 211 -11.97 5.00 -10.56
N ARG A 212 -12.79 5.96 -11.04
CA ARG A 212 -12.34 6.93 -12.05
C ARG A 212 -11.20 7.81 -11.52
N GLN A 213 -11.34 8.29 -10.29
CA GLN A 213 -10.28 9.06 -9.64
C GLN A 213 -9.00 8.23 -9.53
N PHE A 214 -9.11 7.01 -8.98
CA PHE A 214 -7.97 6.12 -8.81
C PHE A 214 -7.27 5.84 -10.16
N GLN A 215 -8.03 5.57 -11.21
CA GLN A 215 -7.49 5.35 -12.55
C GLN A 215 -6.79 6.60 -13.10
N ALA A 216 -7.33 7.79 -12.86
CA ALA A 216 -6.73 9.03 -13.33
C ALA A 216 -5.43 9.39 -12.59
N GLU A 217 -5.29 8.95 -11.35
CA GLU A 217 -4.07 9.13 -10.55
C GLU A 217 -3.00 8.09 -10.86
N TRP A 218 -3.39 6.82 -10.90
CA TRP A 218 -2.47 5.69 -10.96
C TRP A 218 -2.30 5.09 -12.36
N GLY A 219 -3.05 5.59 -13.34
CA GLY A 219 -3.05 5.10 -14.73
C GLY A 219 -3.64 3.69 -14.88
N PHE A 220 -4.38 3.21 -13.88
CA PHE A 220 -4.78 1.81 -13.77
C PHE A 220 -6.23 1.68 -13.27
N ASN A 221 -7.06 0.92 -13.99
CA ASN A 221 -8.42 0.63 -13.59
C ASN A 221 -8.47 -0.67 -12.75
N PRO A 222 -8.78 -0.59 -11.44
CA PRO A 222 -8.83 -1.77 -10.58
C PRO A 222 -9.95 -2.75 -10.97
N LEU A 223 -11.01 -2.30 -11.64
CA LEU A 223 -12.13 -3.17 -12.03
C LEU A 223 -11.76 -4.15 -13.15
N GLU A 224 -10.87 -3.76 -14.06
CA GLU A 224 -10.35 -4.65 -15.11
C GLU A 224 -9.53 -5.81 -14.53
N CYS A 225 -9.17 -5.70 -13.25
CA CYS A 225 -8.37 -6.66 -12.55
C CYS A 225 -9.17 -7.64 -11.70
N LEU A 226 -10.47 -7.43 -11.53
CA LEU A 226 -11.33 -8.38 -10.84
C LEU A 226 -11.69 -9.54 -11.77
N THR A 227 -11.65 -10.76 -11.26
CA THR A 227 -12.33 -11.91 -11.87
C THR A 227 -13.84 -11.83 -11.66
N ASP A 228 -14.63 -12.60 -12.41
CA ASP A 228 -16.09 -12.68 -12.22
C ASP A 228 -16.48 -13.10 -10.79
N LYS A 229 -15.63 -13.89 -10.13
CA LYS A 229 -15.78 -14.25 -8.72
C LYS A 229 -15.52 -13.05 -7.82
N GLU A 230 -14.45 -12.30 -8.09
CA GLU A 230 -14.05 -11.14 -7.28
C GLU A 230 -14.96 -9.93 -7.46
N SER A 231 -15.68 -9.85 -8.58
CA SER A 231 -16.69 -8.82 -8.82
C SER A 231 -18.03 -9.12 -8.13
N HIS A 232 -18.26 -10.37 -7.69
CA HIS A 232 -19.49 -10.77 -7.00
C HIS A 232 -19.62 -10.07 -5.64
N PRO A 233 -20.76 -9.41 -5.33
CA PRO A 233 -20.96 -8.68 -4.06
C PRO A 233 -20.65 -9.52 -2.81
N ASP A 234 -21.19 -10.74 -2.75
CA ASP A 234 -20.97 -11.64 -1.60
C ASP A 234 -19.50 -12.00 -1.42
N TYR A 235 -18.76 -12.20 -2.52
CA TYR A 235 -17.33 -12.46 -2.42
C TYR A 235 -16.59 -11.25 -1.86
N ARG A 236 -16.91 -10.03 -2.35
CA ARG A 236 -16.29 -8.80 -1.86
C ARG A 236 -16.56 -8.58 -0.38
N LEU A 237 -17.79 -8.85 0.06
CA LEU A 237 -18.17 -8.77 1.47
C LEU A 237 -17.40 -9.77 2.33
N MET A 238 -17.40 -11.05 1.96
CA MET A 238 -16.67 -12.09 2.69
C MET A 238 -15.16 -11.84 2.71
N HIS A 239 -14.61 -11.32 1.62
CA HIS A 239 -13.21 -10.96 1.51
C HIS A 239 -12.87 -9.75 2.40
N ALA A 240 -13.76 -8.75 2.49
CA ALA A 240 -13.59 -7.61 3.38
C ALA A 240 -13.65 -8.03 4.86
N LEU A 241 -14.63 -8.87 5.24
CA LEU A 241 -14.74 -9.47 6.57
C LEU A 241 -13.48 -10.25 6.96
N HIS A 242 -12.98 -11.08 6.04
CA HIS A 242 -11.75 -11.84 6.28
C HIS A 242 -10.54 -10.94 6.49
N LYS A 243 -10.38 -9.91 5.65
CA LYS A 243 -9.31 -8.91 5.74
C LYS A 243 -9.33 -8.15 7.08
N GLU A 244 -10.52 -7.83 7.57
CA GLU A 244 -10.70 -7.17 8.86
C GLU A 244 -10.35 -8.10 10.03
N GLU A 245 -10.73 -9.37 9.98
CA GLU A 245 -10.40 -10.35 11.03
C GLU A 245 -8.89 -10.64 11.10
N VAL A 246 -8.23 -10.71 9.94
CA VAL A 246 -6.76 -10.84 9.87
C VAL A 246 -6.09 -9.62 10.50
N HIS A 247 -6.54 -8.41 10.14
CA HIS A 247 -6.04 -7.16 10.72
C HIS A 247 -6.24 -7.13 12.24
N LYS A 248 -7.45 -7.42 12.72
CA LYS A 248 -7.78 -7.51 14.15
C LYS A 248 -6.84 -8.47 14.89
N THR A 249 -6.67 -9.69 14.38
CA THR A 249 -5.80 -10.70 15.00
C THR A 249 -4.37 -10.18 15.17
N GLN A 250 -3.85 -9.49 14.16
CA GLN A 250 -2.48 -8.99 14.16
C GLN A 250 -2.30 -7.74 14.99
N PHE A 251 -3.26 -6.81 14.91
CA PHE A 251 -3.31 -5.63 15.77
C PHE A 251 -3.30 -6.05 17.24
N MET A 252 -4.12 -7.02 17.62
CA MET A 252 -4.20 -7.54 18.99
C MET A 252 -2.89 -8.18 19.42
N ARG A 253 -2.23 -8.94 18.54
CA ARG A 253 -0.89 -9.49 18.80
C ARG A 253 0.16 -8.40 18.98
N MET A 254 0.12 -7.36 18.15
CA MET A 254 1.03 -6.21 18.25
C MET A 254 0.82 -5.47 19.57
N ARG A 255 -0.42 -5.13 19.92
CA ARG A 255 -0.77 -4.47 21.18
C ARG A 255 -0.37 -5.28 22.41
N ALA A 256 -0.58 -6.60 22.38
CA ALA A 256 -0.14 -7.48 23.46
C ALA A 256 1.39 -7.46 23.63
N ASN A 257 2.14 -7.44 22.52
CA ASN A 257 3.59 -7.30 22.54
C ASN A 257 4.04 -5.93 23.05
N GLU A 258 3.45 -4.84 22.55
CA GLU A 258 3.73 -3.48 23.02
C GLU A 258 3.48 -3.37 24.53
N TRP A 259 2.32 -3.82 25.00
CA TRP A 259 1.99 -3.78 26.42
C TRP A 259 2.98 -4.57 27.29
N ARG A 260 3.41 -5.74 26.80
CA ARG A 260 4.36 -6.60 27.50
C ARG A 260 5.75 -5.96 27.59
N TRP A 261 6.25 -5.41 26.48
CA TRP A 261 7.65 -5.04 26.32
C TRP A 261 7.94 -3.53 26.42
N SER A 262 6.93 -2.67 26.36
CA SER A 262 7.02 -1.22 26.48
C SER A 262 6.26 -0.72 27.71
N PRO A 263 6.91 -0.63 28.89
CA PRO A 263 6.28 -0.12 30.11
C PRO A 263 5.58 1.23 29.93
N GLU A 264 6.17 2.12 29.13
CA GLU A 264 5.66 3.46 28.82
C GLU A 264 4.35 3.46 28.05
N LYS A 265 4.00 2.36 27.36
CA LYS A 265 2.76 2.24 26.58
C LYS A 265 1.62 1.59 27.36
N ARG A 266 1.89 1.03 28.55
CA ARG A 266 0.89 0.22 29.29
C ARG A 266 -0.37 1.01 29.63
N ASP A 267 -0.22 2.28 30.01
CA ASP A 267 -1.35 3.14 30.38
C ASP A 267 -2.19 3.57 29.16
N SER A 268 -1.63 3.44 27.95
CA SER A 268 -2.29 3.83 26.70
C SER A 268 -3.06 2.70 26.01
N ILE A 269 -2.84 1.45 26.43
CA ILE A 269 -3.45 0.27 25.80
C ILE A 269 -4.60 -0.21 26.69
N PRO A 270 -5.86 -0.02 26.28
CA PRO A 270 -7.01 -0.47 27.06
C PRO A 270 -7.01 -1.99 27.15
N LEU A 271 -7.25 -2.52 28.36
CA LEU A 271 -7.37 -3.95 28.62
C LEU A 271 -8.79 -4.31 29.04
N ASP A 272 -9.21 -5.53 28.73
CA ASP A 272 -10.45 -6.13 29.21
C ASP A 272 -10.29 -6.69 30.64
N GLY A 273 -11.36 -7.30 31.16
CA GLY A 273 -11.36 -7.93 32.49
C GLY A 273 -10.42 -9.13 32.63
N GLU A 274 -9.90 -9.67 31.51
CA GLU A 274 -8.92 -10.75 31.48
C GLU A 274 -7.47 -10.22 31.31
N GLY A 275 -7.29 -8.90 31.23
CA GLY A 275 -6.00 -8.26 31.00
C GLY A 275 -5.51 -8.37 29.55
N ARG A 276 -6.39 -8.64 28.59
CA ARG A 276 -6.05 -8.65 27.15
C ARG A 276 -6.36 -7.29 26.53
N PRO A 277 -5.59 -6.85 25.51
CA PRO A 277 -5.92 -5.62 24.78
C PRO A 277 -7.37 -5.64 24.29
N VAL A 278 -8.02 -4.48 24.25
CA VAL A 278 -9.35 -4.32 23.67
C VAL A 278 -9.22 -3.86 22.23
N TYR A 279 -9.96 -4.51 21.33
CA TYR A 279 -10.11 -4.06 19.95
C TYR A 279 -11.36 -3.17 19.85
N ASP A 280 -11.17 -1.86 19.71
CA ASP A 280 -12.25 -0.92 19.47
C ASP A 280 -12.45 -0.77 17.97
N LEU A 281 -13.49 -1.41 17.43
CA LEU A 281 -13.78 -1.37 16.00
C LEU A 281 -13.86 0.07 15.45
N ARG A 282 -14.28 1.05 16.26
CA ARG A 282 -14.39 2.45 15.82
C ARG A 282 -13.03 3.16 15.67
N LYS A 283 -11.97 2.61 16.25
CA LYS A 283 -10.63 3.23 16.27
C LYS A 283 -9.59 2.36 15.58
N ASP A 284 -9.67 1.07 15.82
CA ASP A 284 -8.66 0.08 15.50
C ASP A 284 -9.00 -0.70 14.22
N SER A 285 -10.18 -0.46 13.61
CA SER A 285 -10.52 -1.04 12.31
C SER A 285 -9.46 -0.72 11.26
N ARG A 286 -9.28 -1.65 10.32
CA ARG A 286 -8.34 -1.53 9.20
C ARG A 286 -8.53 -0.22 8.43
N PHE A 287 -9.77 0.26 8.34
CA PHE A 287 -10.14 1.50 7.64
C PHE A 287 -10.83 2.51 8.56
N SER A 288 -10.35 2.63 9.80
CA SER A 288 -10.72 3.74 10.68
C SER A 288 -10.08 5.04 10.19
N MET A 289 -10.92 6.04 9.86
CA MET A 289 -10.50 7.32 9.29
C MET A 289 -11.45 8.47 9.65
N THR A 290 -10.94 9.69 9.55
CA THR A 290 -11.71 10.93 9.63
C THR A 290 -11.89 11.49 8.22
N ILE A 291 -13.11 11.90 7.86
CA ILE A 291 -13.36 12.56 6.57
C ILE A 291 -13.85 13.99 6.78
N THR A 292 -13.15 14.97 6.24
CA THR A 292 -13.55 16.39 6.31
C THR A 292 -14.08 16.85 4.96
N LYS A 293 -15.28 17.41 4.95
CA LYS A 293 -15.88 17.99 3.75
C LYS A 293 -15.26 19.36 3.46
N LEU A 294 -14.79 19.55 2.24
CA LEU A 294 -14.11 20.76 1.78
C LEU A 294 -14.98 21.53 0.78
N ASP A 295 -15.03 22.86 0.90
CA ASP A 295 -15.62 23.70 -0.13
C ASP A 295 -14.69 23.80 -1.33
N ARG A 296 -15.17 23.47 -2.54
CA ARG A 296 -14.31 23.54 -3.73
C ARG A 296 -13.88 24.96 -4.13
N ARG A 297 -14.67 25.98 -3.77
CA ARG A 297 -14.36 27.38 -4.09
C ARG A 297 -13.41 27.98 -3.08
N ALA A 298 -13.61 27.69 -1.80
CA ALA A 298 -12.80 28.26 -0.73
C ALA A 298 -11.55 27.41 -0.41
N GLY A 299 -11.57 26.11 -0.72
CA GLY A 299 -10.55 25.16 -0.24
C GLY A 299 -10.58 24.97 1.28
N MET A 300 -11.63 25.44 1.94
CA MET A 300 -11.74 25.48 3.41
C MET A 300 -12.61 24.32 3.91
N PRO A 301 -12.30 23.77 5.10
CA PRO A 301 -13.16 22.78 5.74
C PRO A 301 -14.50 23.42 6.13
N ILE A 302 -15.61 22.79 5.72
CA ILE A 302 -16.97 23.25 6.06
C ILE A 302 -17.60 22.37 7.15
N GLY A 303 -17.00 21.22 7.43
CA GLY A 303 -17.43 20.32 8.49
C GLY A 303 -16.72 18.98 8.41
N GLU A 304 -16.57 18.33 9.56
CA GLU A 304 -16.12 16.95 9.63
C GLU A 304 -17.33 16.03 9.48
N LEU A 305 -17.27 15.11 8.51
CA LEU A 305 -17.99 13.86 8.64
C LEU A 305 -17.24 13.13 9.78
N LYS A 306 -17.87 13.05 10.95
CA LYS A 306 -17.25 12.54 12.19
C LYS A 306 -16.49 11.23 11.94
N ASN A 307 -15.57 10.85 12.83
CA ASN A 307 -14.86 9.56 12.75
C ASN A 307 -15.84 8.42 12.45
N VAL A 308 -15.78 7.92 11.22
CA VAL A 308 -16.70 6.94 10.69
C VAL A 308 -15.89 5.71 10.36
N VAL A 309 -16.40 4.56 10.78
CA VAL A 309 -15.86 3.27 10.36
C VAL A 309 -16.84 2.61 9.41
N VAL A 310 -16.31 2.13 8.28
CA VAL A 310 -17.02 1.19 7.40
C VAL A 310 -16.71 -0.20 7.90
N TYR A 311 -17.70 -0.82 8.53
CA TYR A 311 -17.60 -2.22 8.91
C TYR A 311 -18.47 -3.07 7.99
N PRO A 312 -17.88 -4.02 7.23
CA PRO A 312 -18.68 -4.96 6.46
C PRO A 312 -19.49 -5.85 7.41
N THR A 313 -20.78 -6.02 7.16
CA THR A 313 -21.64 -7.00 7.86
C THR A 313 -22.40 -7.85 6.84
N PRO A 314 -22.88 -9.05 7.20
CA PRO A 314 -23.75 -9.86 6.34
C PRO A 314 -24.97 -9.10 5.80
N GLU A 315 -25.46 -8.12 6.56
CA GLU A 315 -26.60 -7.27 6.22
C GLU A 315 -26.23 -6.05 5.37
N GLY A 316 -24.94 -5.83 5.08
CA GLY A 316 -24.41 -4.67 4.33
C GLY A 316 -23.31 -3.92 5.09
N ASP A 317 -22.76 -2.88 4.48
CA ASP A 317 -21.77 -2.04 5.17
C ASP A 317 -22.46 -1.18 6.25
N VAL A 318 -21.99 -1.27 7.49
CA VAL A 318 -22.45 -0.41 8.59
C VAL A 318 -21.47 0.73 8.77
N ILE A 319 -22.01 1.95 8.68
CA ILE A 319 -21.32 3.21 8.94
C ILE A 319 -21.53 3.53 10.43
N LEU A 320 -20.49 3.33 11.23
CA LEU A 320 -20.53 3.63 12.67
C LEU A 320 -20.01 5.05 12.92
N GLU A 321 -20.87 5.95 13.37
CA GLU A 321 -20.47 7.29 13.83
C GLU A 321 -19.93 7.24 15.27
N ARG A 322 -18.89 8.04 15.54
CA ARG A 322 -18.40 8.28 16.89
C ARG A 322 -19.19 9.43 17.53
N ASP A 323 -19.73 9.21 18.71
CA ASP A 323 -20.45 10.23 19.50
C ASP A 323 -19.56 11.43 19.84
#